data_AF-A0A527H9H5-F1
#
_entry.id   AF-A0A527H9H5-F1
#
_cell.length_a   1.000
_cell.length_b   1.000
_cell.length_c   1.000
_cell.angle_alpha   90.00
_cell.angle_beta   90.00
_cell.angle_gamma   90.00
#
_symmetry.space_group_name_H-M   'P 1'
#
loop_
_entity.id
_entity.type
_entity.pdbx_description
1 polymer ?
#
loop_
_entity_poly.entity_id
_entity_poly.type
_entity_poly.pdbx_seq_one_letter_code
_entity_poly.pdbx_strand_id
1 'polypeptide(L)'
;AYTAKLGIKLEPVLIEKTEELEQAYFSGRCDLYAQWGPTLAIARIAKSKVDDHVILPDVLAVEPEVMIMRQGDDNWVDIANWTLSTLIFAEQEGITSKNVDEIKAKPTS
;
A
#
# COMPACT_ATOMS: atom_id res chain seq x y z
N ALA A 1 -12.72 -18.09 -3.52
CA ALA A 1 -11.59 -19.05 -3.53
C ALA A 1 -10.95 -19.20 -2.15
N TYR A 2 -10.56 -18.10 -1.48
CA TYR A 2 -9.96 -18.14 -0.14
C TYR A 2 -10.90 -18.69 0.95
N THR A 3 -12.08 -18.09 1.14
CA THR A 3 -13.04 -18.50 2.19
C THR A 3 -13.56 -19.93 2.01
N ALA A 4 -13.75 -20.36 0.75
CA ALA A 4 -14.13 -21.72 0.41
C ALA A 4 -13.08 -22.76 0.84
N LYS A 5 -11.77 -22.44 0.73
CA LYS A 5 -10.69 -23.33 1.21
C LYS A 5 -10.70 -23.49 2.74
N LEU A 6 -11.17 -22.47 3.45
CA LEU A 6 -11.23 -22.45 4.92
C LEU A 6 -12.59 -22.90 5.47
N GLY A 7 -13.56 -23.24 4.61
CA GLY A 7 -14.92 -23.57 5.04
C GLY A 7 -15.67 -22.40 5.69
N ILE A 8 -15.25 -21.16 5.42
CA ILE A 8 -15.86 -19.94 5.98
C ILE A 8 -16.99 -19.48 5.03
N LYS A 9 -18.18 -19.26 5.60
CA LYS A 9 -19.27 -18.57 4.89
C LYS A 9 -19.06 -17.06 5.01
N LEU A 10 -18.93 -16.38 3.88
CA LEU A 10 -18.76 -14.92 3.81
C LEU A 10 -19.96 -14.29 3.12
N GLU A 11 -20.54 -13.26 3.74
CA GLU A 11 -21.56 -12.41 3.13
C GLU A 11 -20.92 -11.06 2.78
N PRO A 12 -20.64 -10.78 1.49
CA PRO A 12 -19.99 -9.54 1.11
C PRO A 12 -20.96 -8.36 1.18
N VAL A 13 -20.53 -7.28 1.84
CA VAL A 13 -21.20 -5.99 1.80
C VAL A 13 -20.36 -5.06 0.94
N LEU A 14 -20.84 -4.76 -0.27
CA LEU A 14 -20.13 -3.93 -1.23
C LEU A 14 -20.41 -2.44 -0.95
N ILE A 15 -19.35 -1.68 -0.69
CA ILE A 15 -19.39 -0.23 -0.44
C ILE A 15 -18.26 0.41 -1.25
N GLU A 16 -18.59 1.46 -2.02
CA GLU A 16 -17.63 2.06 -2.95
C GLU A 16 -16.66 3.04 -2.25
N LYS A 17 -17.15 3.79 -1.26
CA LYS A 17 -16.32 4.79 -0.57
C LYS A 17 -15.60 4.18 0.62
N THR A 18 -14.29 4.42 0.69
CA THR A 18 -13.44 3.96 1.80
C THR A 18 -13.96 4.41 3.16
N GLU A 19 -14.42 5.66 3.29
CA GLU A 19 -14.92 6.20 4.55
C GLU A 19 -16.19 5.50 5.03
N GLU A 20 -17.10 5.19 4.11
CA GLU A 20 -18.35 4.47 4.39
C GLU A 20 -18.04 3.00 4.77
N LEU A 21 -17.04 2.40 4.14
CA LEU A 21 -16.59 1.03 4.39
C LEU A 21 -15.93 0.92 5.78
N GLU A 22 -15.02 1.84 6.11
CA GLU A 22 -14.44 1.96 7.45
C GLU A 22 -15.53 2.14 8.51
N GLN A 23 -16.50 3.03 8.27
CA GLN A 23 -17.60 3.24 9.21
C GLN A 23 -18.44 1.97 9.40
N ALA A 24 -18.69 1.19 8.34
CA ALA A 24 -19.42 -0.07 8.46
C ALA A 24 -18.69 -1.10 9.35
N TYR A 25 -17.37 -1.18 9.26
CA TYR A 25 -16.57 -2.02 10.16
C TYR A 25 -16.55 -1.47 11.60
N PHE A 26 -16.18 -0.19 11.78
CA PHE A 26 -16.00 0.39 13.12
C PHE A 26 -17.30 0.59 13.91
N SER A 27 -18.45 0.66 13.22
CA SER A 27 -19.77 0.67 13.88
C SER A 27 -20.27 -0.73 14.27
N GLY A 28 -19.53 -1.78 13.93
CA GLY A 28 -19.92 -3.17 14.18
C GLY A 28 -20.99 -3.71 13.23
N ARG A 29 -21.24 -3.02 12.10
CA ARG A 29 -22.13 -3.53 11.04
C ARG A 29 -21.49 -4.68 10.26
N CYS A 30 -20.16 -4.71 10.16
CA CYS A 30 -19.39 -5.77 9.51
C CYS A 30 -18.39 -6.37 10.50
N ASP A 31 -18.26 -7.70 10.52
CA ASP A 31 -17.30 -8.42 11.37
C ASP A 31 -15.86 -8.31 10.87
N LEU A 32 -15.69 -8.10 9.56
CA LEU A 32 -14.41 -8.08 8.86
C LEU A 32 -14.34 -6.93 7.88
N TYR A 33 -13.16 -6.32 7.81
CA TYR A 33 -12.78 -5.33 6.80
C TYR A 33 -11.66 -5.91 5.94
N ALA A 34 -11.95 -6.19 4.67
CA ALA A 34 -10.95 -6.61 3.69
C ALA A 34 -10.53 -5.41 2.82
N GLN A 35 -9.24 -5.10 2.82
CA GLN A 35 -8.65 -4.05 1.97
C GLN A 35 -7.13 -4.27 1.83
N TRP A 36 -6.47 -3.41 1.04
CA TRP A 36 -5.02 -3.34 0.92
C TRP A 36 -4.33 -3.12 2.28
N GLY A 37 -3.19 -3.79 2.47
CA GLY A 37 -2.46 -3.79 3.75
C GLY A 37 -2.15 -2.39 4.31
N PRO A 38 -1.59 -1.46 3.51
CA PRO A 38 -1.35 -0.08 3.96
C PRO A 38 -2.64 0.63 4.37
N THR A 39 -3.73 0.46 3.62
CA THR A 39 -5.03 1.05 3.95
C THR A 39 -5.59 0.49 5.26
N LEU A 40 -5.47 -0.82 5.50
CA LEU A 40 -5.85 -1.43 6.78
C LEU A 40 -5.01 -0.88 7.94
N ALA A 41 -3.70 -0.67 7.73
CA ALA A 41 -2.84 -0.07 8.74
C ALA A 41 -3.25 1.37 9.06
N ILE A 42 -3.56 2.19 8.05
CA ILE A 42 -4.04 3.56 8.20
C ILE A 42 -5.38 3.59 8.95
N ALA A 43 -6.36 2.79 8.51
CA ALA A 43 -7.67 2.72 9.14
C ALA A 43 -7.57 2.32 10.62
N ARG A 44 -6.69 1.35 10.92
CA ARG A 44 -6.44 0.87 12.28
C ARG A 44 -5.87 1.98 13.18
N ILE A 45 -4.87 2.75 12.72
CA ILE A 45 -4.27 3.83 13.54
C ILE A 45 -5.17 5.06 13.65
N ALA A 46 -6.09 5.27 12.70
CA ALA A 46 -6.99 6.42 12.70
C ALA A 46 -8.03 6.38 13.85
N LYS A 47 -8.15 5.26 14.57
CA LYS A 47 -9.09 5.10 15.69
C LYS A 47 -8.36 4.96 17.02
N SER A 48 -8.98 5.50 18.09
CA SER A 48 -8.38 5.58 19.43
C SER A 48 -8.15 4.23 20.13
N LYS A 49 -8.48 3.09 19.51
CA LYS A 49 -8.42 1.74 20.10
C LYS A 49 -7.76 0.74 19.15
N VAL A 50 -6.53 1.04 18.72
CA VAL A 50 -5.72 0.21 17.82
C VAL A 50 -5.64 -1.27 18.24
N ASP A 51 -5.63 -1.53 19.56
CA ASP A 51 -5.50 -2.86 20.14
C ASP A 51 -6.77 -3.71 20.02
N ASP A 52 -7.94 -3.09 19.79
CA ASP A 52 -9.21 -3.81 19.58
C ASP A 52 -9.31 -4.40 18.16
N HIS A 53 -8.38 -4.05 17.27
CA HIS A 53 -8.40 -4.41 15.85
C HIS A 53 -7.12 -5.13 15.46
N VAL A 54 -7.26 -6.30 14.84
CA VAL A 54 -6.12 -7.12 14.38
C VAL A 54 -6.16 -7.23 12.86
N ILE A 55 -5.04 -6.92 12.21
CA ILE A 55 -4.83 -7.25 10.81
C ILE A 55 -4.38 -8.71 10.75
N LEU A 56 -5.16 -9.55 10.08
CA LEU A 56 -4.87 -10.97 9.93
C LEU A 56 -3.62 -11.18 9.05
N PRO A 57 -2.84 -12.26 9.27
CA PRO A 57 -1.64 -12.54 8.49
C PRO A 57 -1.94 -13.05 7.07
N ASP A 58 -3.20 -13.40 6.80
CA ASP A 58 -3.61 -14.00 5.54
C ASP A 58 -3.61 -12.99 4.38
N VAL A 59 -2.84 -13.30 3.34
CA VAL A 59 -2.81 -12.53 2.10
C VAL A 59 -3.83 -13.12 1.12
N LEU A 60 -4.90 -12.37 0.86
CA LEU A 60 -5.98 -12.79 -0.04
C LEU A 60 -5.55 -12.76 -1.52
N ALA A 61 -4.78 -11.74 -1.89
CA ALA A 61 -4.25 -11.50 -3.22
C ALA A 61 -2.97 -10.66 -3.13
N VAL A 62 -2.09 -10.79 -4.11
CA VAL A 62 -0.94 -9.90 -4.30
C VAL A 62 -1.24 -9.05 -5.53
N GLU A 63 -1.26 -7.74 -5.33
CA GLU A 63 -1.52 -6.77 -6.39
C GLU A 63 -0.27 -5.89 -6.57
N PRO A 64 0.28 -5.79 -7.79
CA PRO A 64 1.46 -4.98 -8.04
C PRO A 64 1.10 -3.49 -8.01
N GLU A 65 1.70 -2.74 -7.10
CA GLU A 65 1.65 -1.28 -7.11
C GLU A 65 2.70 -0.75 -8.09
N VAL A 66 2.24 -0.14 -9.18
CA VAL A 66 3.10 0.27 -10.30
C VAL A 66 2.76 1.68 -10.76
N MET A 67 3.74 2.36 -11.34
CA MET A 67 3.48 3.62 -12.04
C MET A 67 2.74 3.30 -13.35
N ILE A 68 1.49 3.75 -13.46
CA ILE A 68 0.67 3.59 -14.65
C ILE A 68 0.69 4.88 -15.46
N MET A 69 0.79 4.75 -16.77
CA MET A 69 0.82 5.86 -17.72
C MET A 69 0.04 5.56 -19.00
N ARG A 70 -0.28 6.62 -19.75
CA ARG A 70 -0.87 6.48 -21.08
C ARG A 70 0.13 5.81 -22.03
N GLN A 71 -0.39 4.96 -22.92
CA GLN A 71 0.42 4.39 -23.99
C GLN A 71 0.89 5.48 -24.98
N GLY A 72 2.08 5.29 -25.55
CA GLY A 72 2.68 6.21 -26.54
C GLY A 72 3.28 7.49 -25.95
N ASP A 73 3.37 7.61 -24.62
CA ASP A 73 3.98 8.74 -23.92
C ASP A 73 5.39 8.35 -23.41
N ASP A 74 6.31 8.11 -24.34
CA ASP A 74 7.63 7.53 -24.05
C ASP A 74 8.44 8.38 -23.07
N ASN A 75 8.38 9.72 -23.20
CA ASN A 75 9.05 10.63 -22.28
C ASN A 75 8.54 10.46 -20.84
N TRP A 76 7.23 10.24 -20.68
CA TRP A 76 6.65 10.05 -19.35
C TRP A 76 7.02 8.69 -18.76
N VAL A 77 7.08 7.65 -19.60
CA VAL A 77 7.60 6.32 -19.22
C VAL A 77 9.04 6.43 -18.72
N ASP A 78 9.89 7.17 -19.43
CA ASP A 78 11.28 7.38 -19.03
C ASP A 78 11.38 8.09 -17.68
N ILE A 79 10.64 9.18 -17.49
CA ILE A 79 10.64 9.92 -16.21
C ILE A 79 10.22 9.01 -15.05
N ALA A 80 9.13 8.26 -15.23
CA ALA A 80 8.62 7.35 -14.20
C ALA A 80 9.69 6.30 -13.84
N ASN A 81 10.18 5.56 -14.84
CA ASN A 81 11.15 4.48 -14.63
C ASN A 81 12.47 4.98 -14.02
N TRP A 82 13.00 6.11 -14.50
CA TRP A 82 14.23 6.70 -13.94
C TRP A 82 14.02 7.20 -12.51
N THR A 83 12.86 7.77 -12.19
CA THR A 83 12.55 8.20 -10.82
C THR A 83 12.58 7.02 -9.86
N LEU A 84 11.84 5.95 -10.16
CA LEU A 84 11.80 4.76 -9.31
C LEU A 84 13.18 4.10 -9.19
N SER A 85 13.87 3.92 -10.32
CA SER A 85 15.21 3.30 -10.34
C SER A 85 16.20 4.11 -9.50
N THR A 86 16.17 5.44 -9.62
CA THR A 86 17.05 6.34 -8.85
C THR A 86 16.81 6.21 -7.35
N LEU A 87 15.55 6.15 -6.92
CA LEU A 87 15.21 5.98 -5.49
C LEU A 87 15.69 4.64 -4.94
N ILE A 88 15.51 3.55 -5.71
CA ILE A 88 15.97 2.22 -5.33
C ILE A 88 17.50 2.19 -5.21
N PHE A 89 18.23 2.70 -6.20
CA PHE A 89 19.69 2.73 -6.16
C PHE A 89 20.22 3.67 -5.07
N ALA A 90 19.58 4.82 -4.85
CA ALA A 90 19.95 5.71 -3.76
C ALA A 90 19.85 5.02 -2.40
N GLU A 91 18.77 4.27 -2.15
CA GLU A 91 18.62 3.48 -0.92
C GLU A 91 19.71 2.40 -0.80
N GLN A 92 19.99 1.66 -1.88
CA GLN A 92 21.02 0.62 -1.91
C GLN A 92 22.43 1.16 -1.61
N GLU A 93 22.73 2.37 -2.10
CA GLU A 93 24.02 3.04 -1.89
C GLU A 93 24.06 3.89 -0.60
N GLY A 94 23.00 3.88 0.22
CA GLY A 94 22.95 4.66 1.46
C GLY A 94 22.87 6.17 1.24
N ILE A 95 22.42 6.60 0.07
CA ILE A 95 22.14 8.00 -0.25
C ILE A 95 20.76 8.36 0.30
N THR A 96 20.71 9.44 1.07
CA THR A 96 19.53 9.93 1.78
C THR A 96 19.35 11.42 1.52
N SER A 97 18.18 11.95 1.87
CA SER A 97 17.95 13.40 1.84
C SER A 97 18.91 14.21 2.72
N LYS A 98 19.61 13.57 3.67
CA LYS A 98 20.55 14.23 4.58
C LYS A 98 21.97 14.34 4.04
N ASN A 99 22.39 13.44 3.15
CA ASN A 99 23.78 13.36 2.68
C ASN A 99 23.92 13.51 1.15
N VAL A 100 22.83 13.63 0.40
CA VAL A 100 22.85 13.72 -1.08
C VAL A 100 23.75 14.84 -1.61
N ASP A 101 23.76 16.00 -0.95
CA ASP A 101 24.61 17.13 -1.36
C ASP A 101 26.11 16.84 -1.14
N GLU A 102 26.45 16.11 -0.09
CA GLU A 102 27.83 15.71 0.20
C GLU A 102 28.33 14.68 -0.82
N ILE A 103 27.51 13.67 -1.13
CA ILE A 103 27.81 12.66 -2.15
C ILE A 103 27.94 13.31 -3.53
N LYS A 104 27.05 14.25 -3.87
CA LYS A 104 27.13 15.01 -5.13
C LYS A 104 28.42 15.82 -5.24
N ALA A 105 28.92 16.36 -4.15
CA ALA A 105 30.19 17.11 -4.13
C ALA A 105 31.43 16.20 -4.25
N LYS A 106 31.30 14.90 -3.94
CA LYS A 106 32.37 13.90 -3.97
C LYS A 106 31.86 12.58 -4.55
N PRO A 107 31.59 12.53 -5.87
CA PRO A 107 31.13 11.30 -6.50
C PRO A 107 32.16 10.18 -6.30
N THR A 108 31.68 8.98 -5.99
CA THR A 108 32.49 7.78 -5.73
C THR A 108 32.91 7.04 -7.02
N SER A 109 32.58 7.60 -8.20
CA SER A 109 32.90 7.11 -9.54
C SER A 109 33.62 8.17 -10.37
#